data_AF-A0A9P5RBY3-F1
#
_entry.id   AF-A0A9P5RBY3-F1
#
_cell.length_a   1.000
_cell.length_b   1.000
_cell.length_c   1.000
_cell.angle_alpha   90.00
_cell.angle_beta   90.00
_cell.angle_gamma   90.00
#
_symmetry.space_group_name_H-M   'P 1'
#
loop_
_entity.id
_entity.type
_entity.pdbx_description
1 polymer ?
#
loop_
_entity_poly.entity_id
_entity_poly.type
_entity_poly.pdbx_seq_one_letter_code
_entity_poly.pdbx_strand_id
1 'polypeptide(L)'
;MVNATTNGISLDSETRNQEIVASLREFLKHQTERVSLYKEFNDAFKEYIAKRMTQEEYATICRIVTEGFVELSIEILALEAHLGGAAHANTINALSSVATATDSSAAAAEQLSTNNGRRNYSLDSPEHAQLIREVQLLEKQKLALTVQGQKWILEKEAQVAQDVKDQEEELQADRVVGNDEEAERIESKVQATAVHDSERRSPSQGAAAASAVANGGVKLSVEEWQVKVEENRDSLNSIVEEINDKLADIQEAIAVIVL
;
A
#
# COMPACT_ATOMS: atom_id res chain seq x y z
N MET A 1 -71.88 -4.75 3.94
CA MET A 1 -70.54 -5.11 3.44
C MET A 1 -69.94 -3.85 2.82
N VAL A 2 -69.10 -3.14 3.56
CA VAL A 2 -68.38 -1.96 3.05
C VAL A 2 -66.91 -2.31 3.15
N ASN A 3 -66.29 -2.60 2.01
CA ASN A 3 -64.86 -2.81 1.89
C ASN A 3 -64.21 -1.42 1.91
N ALA A 4 -63.63 -1.03 3.03
CA ALA A 4 -62.81 0.16 3.15
C ALA A 4 -61.41 -0.17 2.61
N THR A 5 -61.11 0.40 1.45
CA THR A 5 -59.82 0.35 0.76
C THR A 5 -58.75 0.98 1.64
N THR A 6 -57.80 0.17 2.10
CA THR A 6 -56.58 0.58 2.82
C THR A 6 -55.62 1.31 1.88
N ASN A 7 -55.77 2.64 1.78
CA ASN A 7 -54.86 3.55 1.05
C ASN A 7 -54.00 4.40 2.01
N GLY A 8 -53.54 3.84 3.13
CA GLY A 8 -52.98 4.62 4.24
C GLY A 8 -51.48 4.53 4.52
N ILE A 9 -50.70 3.64 3.86
CA ILE A 9 -49.35 3.29 4.34
C ILE A 9 -48.33 3.08 3.20
N SER A 10 -48.35 3.90 2.14
CA SER A 10 -47.40 3.77 1.01
C SER A 10 -46.38 4.91 0.88
N LEU A 11 -46.55 6.02 1.62
CA LEU A 11 -45.65 7.19 1.53
C LEU A 11 -44.32 6.98 2.26
N ASP A 12 -44.32 6.20 3.34
CA ASP A 12 -43.12 5.97 4.17
C ASP A 12 -42.11 5.08 3.44
N SER A 13 -42.59 4.06 2.74
CA SER A 13 -41.74 3.16 1.93
C SER A 13 -41.16 3.85 0.69
N GLU A 14 -41.94 4.70 0.01
CA GLU A 14 -41.46 5.42 -1.18
C GLU A 14 -40.39 6.47 -0.80
N THR A 15 -40.60 7.18 0.30
CA THR A 15 -39.60 8.13 0.85
C THR A 15 -38.31 7.40 1.23
N ARG A 16 -38.42 6.28 1.96
CA ARG A 16 -37.26 5.47 2.34
C ARG A 16 -36.50 4.91 1.14
N ASN A 17 -37.20 4.46 0.09
CA ASN A 17 -36.57 3.98 -1.14
C ASN A 17 -35.80 5.11 -1.85
N GLN A 18 -36.35 6.33 -1.88
CA GLN A 18 -35.66 7.49 -2.43
C GLN A 18 -34.40 7.84 -1.63
N GLU A 19 -34.44 7.74 -0.30
CA GLU A 19 -33.27 7.94 0.57
C GLU A 19 -32.19 6.87 0.30
N ILE A 20 -32.58 5.58 0.22
CA ILE A 20 -31.65 4.48 -0.11
C ILE A 20 -30.98 4.73 -1.47
N VAL A 21 -31.74 5.08 -2.50
CA VAL A 21 -31.20 5.37 -3.83
C VAL A 21 -30.26 6.58 -3.80
N ALA A 22 -30.59 7.62 -3.03
CA ALA A 22 -29.72 8.78 -2.87
C ALA A 22 -28.39 8.38 -2.21
N SER A 23 -28.42 7.63 -1.12
CA SER A 23 -27.22 7.16 -0.43
C SER A 23 -26.36 6.22 -1.27
N LEU A 24 -26.97 5.32 -2.06
CA LEU A 24 -26.23 4.45 -2.97
C LEU A 24 -25.57 5.22 -4.12
N ARG A 25 -26.24 6.26 -4.66
CA ARG A 25 -25.62 7.14 -5.67
C ARG A 25 -24.47 7.95 -5.09
N GLU A 26 -24.61 8.44 -3.86
CA GLU A 26 -23.56 9.15 -3.14
C GLU A 26 -22.37 8.23 -2.85
N PHE A 27 -22.64 6.98 -2.44
CA PHE A 27 -21.61 5.96 -2.29
C PHE A 27 -20.83 5.73 -3.60
N LEU A 28 -21.53 5.54 -4.73
CA LEU A 28 -20.88 5.34 -6.04
C LEU A 28 -20.04 6.55 -6.46
N LYS A 29 -20.46 7.76 -6.10
CA LYS A 29 -19.69 8.99 -6.33
C LYS A 29 -18.39 8.97 -5.52
N HIS A 30 -18.45 8.71 -4.22
CA HIS A 30 -17.25 8.61 -3.38
C HIS A 30 -16.31 7.49 -3.84
N GLN A 31 -16.85 6.36 -4.30
CA GLN A 31 -16.06 5.27 -4.89
C GLN A 31 -15.33 5.74 -6.16
N THR A 32 -15.98 6.52 -7.01
CA THR A 32 -15.34 7.08 -8.22
C THR A 32 -14.19 8.02 -7.86
N GLU A 33 -14.39 8.92 -6.88
CA GLU A 33 -13.35 9.83 -6.40
C GLU A 33 -12.18 9.06 -5.78
N ARG A 34 -12.48 8.02 -5.02
CA ARG A 34 -11.48 7.12 -4.42
C ARG A 34 -10.63 6.42 -5.49
N VAL A 35 -11.24 5.93 -6.57
CA VAL A 35 -10.51 5.36 -7.72
C VAL A 35 -9.59 6.39 -8.37
N SER A 36 -10.03 7.65 -8.47
CA SER A 36 -9.18 8.74 -8.98
C SER A 36 -7.95 8.97 -8.10
N LEU A 37 -8.10 8.97 -6.77
CA LEU A 37 -6.98 9.10 -5.83
C LEU A 37 -6.00 7.93 -5.93
N TYR A 38 -6.48 6.69 -6.07
CA TYR A 38 -5.60 5.54 -6.33
C TYR A 38 -4.77 5.72 -7.59
N LYS A 39 -5.39 6.24 -8.65
CA LYS A 39 -4.70 6.48 -9.92
C LYS A 39 -3.63 7.55 -9.75
N GLU A 40 -3.96 8.67 -9.10
CA GLU A 40 -3.02 9.76 -8.82
C GLU A 40 -1.81 9.27 -8.01
N PHE A 41 -2.04 8.49 -6.97
CA PHE A 41 -0.98 7.86 -6.17
C PHE A 41 -0.08 6.94 -7.00
N ASN A 42 -0.68 6.08 -7.82
CA ASN A 42 0.08 5.15 -8.66
C ASN A 42 0.87 5.87 -9.76
N ASP A 43 0.31 6.91 -10.36
CA ASP A 43 0.98 7.69 -11.38
C ASP A 43 2.13 8.51 -10.79
N ALA A 44 1.94 9.14 -9.62
CA ALA A 44 3.01 9.81 -8.88
C ALA A 44 4.16 8.86 -8.53
N PHE A 45 3.86 7.62 -8.12
CA PHE A 45 4.89 6.61 -7.86
C PHE A 45 5.70 6.29 -9.12
N LYS A 46 5.05 6.10 -10.27
CA LYS A 46 5.76 5.85 -11.54
C LYS A 46 6.65 7.03 -11.93
N GLU A 47 6.21 8.26 -11.69
CA GLU A 47 7.01 9.46 -11.97
C GLU A 47 8.22 9.59 -11.04
N TYR A 48 8.04 9.25 -9.76
CA TYR A 48 9.12 9.20 -8.78
C TYR A 48 10.19 8.16 -9.14
N ILE A 49 9.78 6.94 -9.48
CA ILE A 49 10.70 5.87 -9.92
C ILE A 49 11.43 6.26 -11.21
N ALA A 50 10.72 6.89 -12.16
CA ALA A 50 11.31 7.41 -13.39
C ALA A 50 12.23 8.63 -13.18
N LYS A 51 12.47 9.06 -11.94
CA LYS A 51 13.27 10.23 -11.55
C LYS A 51 12.80 11.53 -12.24
N ARG A 52 11.51 11.62 -12.58
CA ARG A 52 10.84 12.80 -13.13
C ARG A 52 10.17 13.66 -12.05
N MET A 53 10.12 13.15 -10.83
CA MET A 53 9.53 13.79 -9.64
C MET A 53 10.51 13.67 -8.48
N THR A 54 10.66 14.74 -7.70
CA THR A 54 11.50 14.74 -6.49
C THR A 54 10.82 13.99 -5.34
N GLN A 55 11.61 13.62 -4.32
CA GLN A 55 11.09 12.97 -3.13
C GLN A 55 10.10 13.86 -2.35
N GLU A 56 10.34 15.17 -2.30
CA GLU A 56 9.48 16.13 -1.59
C GLU A 56 8.12 16.28 -2.28
N GLU A 57 8.11 16.33 -3.61
CA GLU A 57 6.88 16.35 -4.42
C GLU A 57 6.10 15.03 -4.25
N TYR A 58 6.78 13.89 -4.34
CA TYR A 58 6.14 12.58 -4.15
C TYR A 58 5.54 12.44 -2.74
N ALA A 59 6.27 12.87 -1.70
CA ALA A 59 5.78 12.85 -0.32
C ALA A 59 4.56 13.77 -0.14
N THR A 60 4.54 14.92 -0.82
CA THR A 60 3.39 15.84 -0.80
C THR A 60 2.16 15.19 -1.42
N ILE A 61 2.28 14.52 -2.56
CA ILE A 61 1.17 13.81 -3.20
C ILE A 61 0.69 12.65 -2.30
N CYS A 62 1.61 11.86 -1.73
CA CYS A 62 1.26 10.80 -0.79
C CYS A 62 0.39 11.32 0.37
N ARG A 63 0.74 12.48 0.93
CA ARG A 63 0.00 13.12 2.01
C ARG A 63 -1.40 13.54 1.55
N ILE A 64 -1.52 14.25 0.43
CA ILE A 64 -2.80 14.69 -0.14
C ILE A 64 -3.73 13.50 -0.39
N VAL A 65 -3.20 12.46 -1.04
CA VAL A 65 -3.97 11.25 -1.33
C VAL A 65 -4.41 10.54 -0.04
N THR A 66 -3.53 10.46 0.96
CA THR A 66 -3.87 9.86 2.26
C THR A 66 -4.98 10.62 2.96
N GLU A 67 -4.90 11.97 3.00
CA GLU A 67 -5.94 12.84 3.56
C GLU A 67 -7.27 12.63 2.83
N GLY A 68 -7.26 12.62 1.48
CA GLY A 68 -8.46 12.35 0.68
C GLY A 68 -9.06 10.96 0.90
N PHE A 69 -8.24 9.91 1.05
CA PHE A 69 -8.74 8.57 1.40
C PHE A 69 -9.42 8.55 2.78
N VAL A 70 -8.88 9.27 3.77
CA VAL A 70 -9.47 9.37 5.11
C VAL A 70 -10.82 10.08 5.04
N GLU A 71 -10.89 11.23 4.37
CA GLU A 71 -12.14 11.99 4.20
C GLU A 71 -13.24 11.14 3.54
N LEU A 72 -12.95 10.54 2.38
CA LEU A 72 -13.89 9.67 1.69
C LEU A 72 -14.28 8.44 2.53
N SER A 73 -13.37 7.92 3.37
CA SER A 73 -13.69 6.79 4.27
C SER A 73 -14.69 7.18 5.33
N ILE A 74 -14.58 8.38 5.90
CA ILE A 74 -15.52 8.89 6.89
C ILE A 74 -16.90 9.07 6.26
N GLU A 75 -16.97 9.63 5.05
CA GLU A 75 -18.22 9.84 4.32
C GLU A 75 -18.92 8.51 3.99
N ILE A 76 -18.17 7.53 3.46
CA ILE A 76 -18.73 6.20 3.17
C ILE A 76 -19.18 5.48 4.45
N LEU A 77 -18.44 5.61 5.56
CA LEU A 77 -18.83 5.04 6.84
C LEU A 77 -20.13 5.65 7.37
N ALA A 78 -20.35 6.95 7.14
CA ALA A 78 -21.61 7.61 7.47
C ALA A 78 -22.76 7.07 6.62
N LEU A 79 -22.55 6.82 5.34
CA LEU A 79 -23.53 6.18 4.45
C LEU A 79 -23.84 4.74 4.88
N GLU A 80 -22.83 3.96 5.26
CA GLU A 80 -23.01 2.60 5.79
C GLU A 80 -23.86 2.62 7.07
N ALA A 81 -23.56 3.53 8.01
CA ALA A 81 -24.33 3.69 9.24
C ALA A 81 -25.77 4.12 8.98
N HIS A 82 -25.98 5.01 8.01
CA HIS A 82 -27.31 5.46 7.61
C HIS A 82 -28.15 4.32 7.00
N LEU A 83 -27.55 3.54 6.10
CA LEU A 83 -28.21 2.41 5.42
C LEU A 83 -28.39 1.17 6.31
N GLY A 84 -27.49 0.96 7.28
CA GLY A 84 -27.52 -0.20 8.19
C GLY A 84 -28.49 -0.06 9.36
N GLY A 85 -29.04 1.14 9.61
CA GLY A 85 -29.92 1.42 10.73
C GLY A 85 -29.24 1.44 12.10
N ALA A 86 -30.03 1.63 13.16
CA ALA A 86 -29.55 1.90 14.53
C ALA A 86 -28.65 0.79 15.10
N ALA A 87 -28.88 -0.48 14.73
CA ALA A 87 -28.04 -1.60 15.17
C ALA A 87 -26.63 -1.51 14.57
N HIS A 88 -26.50 -1.05 13.32
CA HIS A 88 -25.24 -0.99 12.60
C HIS A 88 -24.41 0.25 12.98
N ALA A 89 -25.07 1.39 13.19
CA ALA A 89 -24.45 2.62 13.65
C ALA A 89 -23.72 2.45 15.00
N ASN A 90 -24.27 1.64 15.91
CA ASN A 90 -23.65 1.35 17.20
C ASN A 90 -22.36 0.50 17.06
N THR A 91 -22.33 -0.45 16.12
CA THR A 91 -21.12 -1.24 15.82
C THR A 91 -20.02 -0.37 15.20
N ILE A 92 -20.39 0.54 14.31
CA ILE A 92 -19.47 1.47 13.66
C ILE A 92 -18.85 2.44 14.67
N ASN A 93 -19.66 3.03 15.55
CA ASN A 93 -19.17 3.93 16.60
C ASN A 93 -18.19 3.22 17.56
N ALA A 94 -18.44 1.95 17.88
CA ALA A 94 -17.50 1.13 18.66
C ALA A 94 -16.17 0.91 17.92
N LEU A 95 -16.18 0.66 16.61
CA LEU A 95 -14.97 0.47 15.81
C LEU A 95 -14.17 1.77 15.59
N SER A 96 -14.84 2.91 15.37
CA SER A 96 -14.18 4.22 15.29
C SER A 96 -13.50 4.63 16.60
N SER A 97 -14.03 4.21 17.75
CA SER A 97 -13.39 4.44 19.06
C SER A 97 -12.14 3.58 19.30
N VAL A 98 -11.98 2.49 18.54
CA VAL A 98 -10.77 1.63 18.59
C VAL A 98 -9.70 2.15 17.63
N ALA A 99 -10.06 2.83 16.54
CA ALA A 99 -9.11 3.39 15.57
C ALA A 99 -8.25 4.56 16.13
N THR A 100 -8.63 5.14 17.28
CA THR A 100 -7.81 6.12 18.02
C THR A 100 -6.90 5.48 19.07
N ALA A 101 -6.96 4.17 19.27
CA ALA A 101 -6.02 3.40 20.08
C ALA A 101 -5.08 2.61 19.17
N THR A 102 -3.84 3.08 19.06
CA THR A 102 -2.74 2.47 18.31
C THR A 102 -2.48 1.00 18.64
N ASP A 103 -2.03 0.28 17.59
CA ASP A 103 -1.21 -0.95 17.62
C ASP A 103 -1.68 -2.09 18.51
N SER A 104 -2.42 -3.04 17.91
CA SER A 104 -2.14 -4.49 17.92
C SER A 104 -3.37 -5.26 17.43
N SER A 105 -3.12 -6.40 16.78
CA SER A 105 -4.10 -7.41 16.34
C SER A 105 -4.73 -7.21 14.95
N ALA A 106 -3.89 -7.37 13.93
CA ALA A 106 -4.30 -7.66 12.55
C ALA A 106 -4.78 -9.12 12.32
N ALA A 107 -5.06 -9.89 13.38
CA ALA A 107 -5.28 -11.34 13.29
C ALA A 107 -6.74 -11.80 13.45
N ALA A 108 -7.72 -10.89 13.58
CA ALA A 108 -9.09 -11.26 13.94
C ALA A 108 -10.14 -11.07 12.82
N ALA A 109 -9.75 -10.71 11.59
CA ALA A 109 -10.70 -10.36 10.52
C ALA A 109 -10.93 -11.45 9.45
N GLU A 110 -10.29 -12.63 9.56
CA GLU A 110 -10.58 -13.77 8.68
C GLU A 110 -11.64 -14.66 9.30
N GLN A 111 -12.92 -14.37 9.04
CA GLN A 111 -13.98 -15.37 8.87
C GLN A 111 -15.31 -14.66 8.58
N LEU A 112 -15.60 -14.39 7.31
CA LEU A 112 -16.98 -14.23 6.87
C LEU A 112 -17.16 -14.71 5.42
N SER A 113 -17.50 -16.00 5.35
CA SER A 113 -18.39 -16.68 4.40
C SER A 113 -18.45 -16.19 2.95
N THR A 114 -17.84 -17.00 2.08
CA THR A 114 -18.14 -17.14 0.66
C THR A 114 -19.44 -17.92 0.46
N ASN A 115 -20.51 -17.24 0.01
CA ASN A 115 -21.66 -17.91 -0.58
C ASN A 115 -22.25 -17.02 -1.69
N ASN A 116 -21.91 -17.36 -2.94
CA ASN A 116 -22.32 -16.67 -4.17
C ASN A 116 -23.46 -17.45 -4.86
N GLY A 117 -24.66 -17.34 -4.30
CA GLY A 117 -25.89 -17.57 -5.05
C GLY A 117 -26.55 -16.22 -5.33
N ARG A 118 -26.98 -15.96 -6.57
CA ARG A 118 -27.78 -14.78 -6.97
C ARG A 118 -28.80 -14.45 -5.88
N ARG A 119 -28.55 -13.38 -5.12
CA ARG A 119 -29.36 -13.01 -3.95
C ARG A 119 -30.55 -12.20 -4.45
N ASN A 120 -31.76 -12.62 -4.10
CA ASN A 120 -32.95 -11.77 -4.28
C ASN A 120 -32.85 -10.64 -3.26
N TYR A 121 -32.48 -9.44 -3.71
CA TYR A 121 -32.30 -8.28 -2.84
C TYR A 121 -33.65 -7.81 -2.30
N SER A 122 -33.80 -7.86 -0.98
CA SER A 122 -34.95 -7.28 -0.29
C SER A 122 -34.64 -5.84 0.09
N LEU A 123 -35.49 -4.92 -0.36
CA LEU A 123 -35.37 -3.47 -0.22
C LEU A 123 -35.23 -2.97 1.23
N ASP A 124 -35.78 -3.70 2.19
CA ASP A 124 -35.76 -3.37 3.63
C ASP A 124 -34.61 -4.04 4.41
N SER A 125 -33.76 -4.83 3.73
CA SER A 125 -32.71 -5.64 4.35
C SER A 125 -31.41 -4.83 4.54
N PRO A 126 -30.65 -5.03 5.64
CA PRO A 126 -29.32 -4.43 5.86
C PRO A 126 -28.26 -4.87 4.84
N GLU A 127 -28.65 -5.61 3.80
CA GLU A 127 -27.81 -6.09 2.69
C GLU A 127 -27.07 -4.97 1.96
N HIS A 128 -27.67 -3.78 1.80
CA HIS A 128 -26.98 -2.65 1.15
C HIS A 128 -25.77 -2.14 1.96
N ALA A 129 -25.90 -2.07 3.28
CA ALA A 129 -24.78 -1.75 4.16
C ALA A 129 -23.70 -2.85 4.13
N GLN A 130 -24.12 -4.11 4.02
CA GLN A 130 -23.20 -5.23 3.86
C GLN A 130 -22.42 -5.14 2.54
N LEU A 131 -23.06 -4.80 1.42
CA LEU A 131 -22.39 -4.59 0.13
C LEU A 131 -21.36 -3.46 0.21
N ILE A 132 -21.71 -2.32 0.81
CA ILE A 132 -20.79 -1.20 1.04
C ILE A 132 -19.56 -1.67 1.85
N ARG A 133 -19.80 -2.40 2.94
CA ARG A 133 -18.72 -2.93 3.80
C ARG A 133 -17.81 -3.90 3.04
N GLU A 134 -18.39 -4.79 2.25
CA GLU A 134 -17.62 -5.75 1.45
C GLU A 134 -16.75 -5.03 0.42
N VAL A 135 -17.27 -3.99 -0.25
CA VAL A 135 -16.48 -3.15 -1.15
C VAL A 135 -15.34 -2.45 -0.40
N GLN A 136 -15.62 -1.83 0.76
CA GLN A 136 -14.59 -1.18 1.57
C GLN A 136 -13.47 -2.14 1.98
N LEU A 137 -13.80 -3.39 2.33
CA LEU A 137 -12.82 -4.39 2.72
C LEU A 137 -11.89 -4.75 1.55
N LEU A 138 -12.46 -5.00 0.37
CA LEU A 138 -11.69 -5.30 -0.84
C LEU A 138 -10.81 -4.13 -1.24
N GLU A 139 -11.30 -2.89 -1.13
CA GLU A 139 -10.49 -1.70 -1.39
C GLU A 139 -9.31 -1.58 -0.43
N LYS A 140 -9.53 -1.85 0.87
CA LYS A 140 -8.46 -1.87 1.86
C LYS A 140 -7.40 -2.91 1.52
N GLN A 141 -7.81 -4.10 1.08
CA GLN A 141 -6.89 -5.15 0.62
C GLN A 141 -6.11 -4.71 -0.63
N LYS A 142 -6.78 -4.12 -1.61
CA LYS A 142 -6.15 -3.56 -2.82
C LYS A 142 -5.10 -2.50 -2.48
N LEU A 143 -5.41 -1.56 -1.59
CA LEU A 143 -4.46 -0.53 -1.14
C LEU A 143 -3.25 -1.17 -0.47
N ALA A 144 -3.49 -2.10 0.46
CA ALA A 144 -2.42 -2.76 1.20
C ALA A 144 -1.45 -3.47 0.25
N LEU A 145 -1.96 -4.23 -0.73
CA LEU A 145 -1.12 -4.90 -1.74
C LEU A 145 -0.38 -3.91 -2.64
N THR A 146 -1.02 -2.81 -3.03
CA THR A 146 -0.39 -1.76 -3.84
C THR A 146 0.78 -1.12 -3.08
N VAL A 147 0.54 -0.69 -1.85
CA VAL A 147 1.56 -0.08 -0.98
C VAL A 147 2.68 -1.06 -0.69
N GLN A 148 2.36 -2.34 -0.43
CA GLN A 148 3.35 -3.37 -0.24
C GLN A 148 4.23 -3.57 -1.48
N GLY A 149 3.63 -3.63 -2.67
CA GLY A 149 4.37 -3.72 -3.93
C GLY A 149 5.30 -2.52 -4.15
N GLN A 150 4.81 -1.30 -3.91
CA GLN A 150 5.61 -0.08 -4.04
C GLN A 150 6.76 -0.02 -3.02
N LYS A 151 6.48 -0.33 -1.75
CA LYS A 151 7.50 -0.41 -0.69
C LYS A 151 8.62 -1.36 -1.09
N TRP A 152 8.25 -2.51 -1.64
CA TRP A 152 9.20 -3.53 -2.04
C TRP A 152 10.11 -3.04 -3.19
N ILE A 153 9.55 -2.34 -4.18
CA ILE A 153 10.35 -1.69 -5.24
C ILE A 153 11.35 -0.68 -4.66
N LEU A 154 10.93 0.14 -3.70
CA LEU A 154 11.82 1.12 -3.05
C LEU A 154 12.94 0.46 -2.24
N GLU A 155 12.64 -0.62 -1.52
CA GLU A 155 13.65 -1.41 -0.80
C GLU A 155 14.70 -1.97 -1.77
N LYS A 156 14.28 -2.41 -2.96
CA LYS A 156 15.20 -2.87 -4.01
C LYS A 156 16.09 -1.74 -4.54
N GLU A 157 15.53 -0.57 -4.83
CA GLU A 157 16.34 0.58 -5.27
C GLU A 157 17.36 0.98 -4.21
N ALA A 158 16.96 1.00 -2.93
CA ALA A 158 17.86 1.30 -1.82
C ALA A 158 18.99 0.26 -1.69
N GLN A 159 18.68 -1.03 -1.84
CA GLN A 159 19.69 -2.09 -1.81
C GLN A 159 20.71 -1.94 -2.94
N VAL A 160 20.25 -1.66 -4.16
CA VAL A 160 21.16 -1.45 -5.32
C VAL A 160 22.04 -0.22 -5.10
N ALA A 161 21.48 0.87 -4.58
CA ALA A 161 22.25 2.07 -4.27
C ALA A 161 23.34 1.80 -3.21
N GLN A 162 23.02 0.98 -2.19
CA GLN A 162 23.98 0.56 -1.18
C GLN A 162 25.07 -0.34 -1.76
N ASP A 163 24.70 -1.35 -2.57
CA ASP A 163 25.68 -2.25 -3.20
C ASP A 163 26.65 -1.47 -4.13
N VAL A 164 26.16 -0.47 -4.87
CA VAL A 164 27.01 0.43 -5.69
C VAL A 164 27.96 1.25 -4.84
N LYS A 165 27.48 1.78 -3.71
CA LYS A 165 28.31 2.56 -2.79
C LYS A 165 29.41 1.70 -2.18
N ASP A 166 29.08 0.48 -1.74
CA ASP A 166 30.04 -0.47 -1.18
C ASP A 166 31.11 -0.84 -2.23
N GLN A 167 30.72 -1.04 -3.49
CA GLN A 167 31.66 -1.28 -4.60
C GLN A 167 32.56 -0.07 -4.88
N GLU A 168 32.04 1.15 -4.80
CA GLU A 168 32.83 2.36 -4.97
C GLU A 168 33.85 2.53 -3.84
N GLU A 169 33.46 2.26 -2.59
CA GLU A 169 34.35 2.27 -1.42
C GLU A 169 35.47 1.23 -1.56
N GLU A 170 35.18 0.03 -2.07
CA GLU A 170 36.17 -1.02 -2.36
C GLU A 170 37.19 -0.56 -3.42
N LEU A 171 36.71 0.01 -4.54
CA LEU A 171 37.58 0.53 -5.60
C LEU A 171 38.43 1.73 -5.14
N GLN A 172 37.90 2.57 -4.24
CA GLN A 172 38.66 3.68 -3.66
C GLN A 172 39.75 3.17 -2.71
N ALA A 173 39.49 2.12 -1.92
CA ALA A 173 40.49 1.50 -1.06
C ALA A 173 41.66 0.93 -1.85
N ASP A 174 41.40 0.21 -2.96
CA ASP A 174 42.43 -0.32 -3.85
C ASP A 174 43.31 0.78 -4.49
N ARG A 175 42.70 1.94 -4.78
CA ARG A 175 43.41 3.07 -5.40
C ARG A 175 44.39 3.77 -4.44
N VAL A 176 44.10 3.76 -3.14
CA VAL A 176 44.98 4.38 -2.12
C VAL A 176 46.24 3.54 -1.91
N VAL A 177 46.14 2.21 -1.97
CA VAL A 177 47.29 1.31 -1.75
C VAL A 177 48.31 1.38 -2.89
N GLY A 178 47.89 1.66 -4.13
CA GLY A 178 48.79 1.73 -5.29
C GLY A 178 49.67 2.99 -5.37
N ASN A 179 49.26 4.11 -4.77
CA ASN A 179 49.99 5.37 -4.92
C ASN A 179 51.15 5.54 -3.93
N ASP A 180 51.08 4.96 -2.73
CA ASP A 180 52.13 5.09 -1.73
C ASP A 180 53.35 4.22 -2.08
N GLU A 181 53.15 3.03 -2.65
CA GLU A 181 54.25 2.18 -3.11
C GLU A 181 54.98 2.75 -4.34
N GLU A 182 54.28 3.44 -5.25
CA GLU A 182 54.93 4.05 -6.42
C GLU A 182 55.63 5.38 -6.08
N ALA A 183 55.10 6.13 -5.10
CA ALA A 183 55.77 7.31 -4.55
C ALA A 183 57.08 6.95 -3.81
N GLU A 184 57.07 5.94 -2.93
CA GLU A 184 58.30 5.46 -2.27
C GLU A 184 59.31 4.86 -3.26
N ARG A 185 58.84 4.21 -4.34
CA ARG A 185 59.72 3.64 -5.36
C ARG A 185 60.41 4.72 -6.21
N ILE A 186 59.76 5.85 -6.46
CA ILE A 186 60.38 6.99 -7.15
C ILE A 186 61.36 7.72 -6.21
N GLU A 187 61.02 7.90 -4.93
CA GLU A 187 61.91 8.53 -3.95
C GLU A 187 63.16 7.68 -3.67
N SER A 188 63.01 6.36 -3.56
CA SER A 188 64.12 5.41 -3.40
C SER A 188 65.04 5.36 -4.64
N LYS A 189 64.49 5.56 -5.84
CA LYS A 189 65.29 5.61 -7.09
C LYS A 189 66.04 6.92 -7.28
N VAL A 190 65.63 8.00 -6.61
CA VAL A 190 66.37 9.28 -6.57
C VAL A 190 67.50 9.21 -5.53
N GLN A 191 67.37 8.43 -4.46
CA GLN A 191 68.43 8.25 -3.44
C GLN A 191 69.45 7.13 -3.74
N ALA A 192 69.14 6.16 -4.60
CA ALA A 192 70.08 5.08 -4.96
C ALA A 192 71.28 5.52 -5.84
N THR A 193 71.42 6.81 -6.15
CA THR A 193 72.65 7.40 -6.74
C THR A 193 73.59 8.02 -5.72
N ALA A 194 73.33 7.89 -4.41
CA ALA A 194 74.21 8.40 -3.37
C ALA A 194 74.36 7.43 -2.18
N VAL A 195 75.39 6.58 -2.27
CA VAL A 195 76.36 6.26 -1.18
C VAL A 195 75.85 5.53 0.10
N HIS A 196 76.43 4.34 0.31
CA HIS A 196 76.84 3.65 1.56
C HIS A 196 75.85 3.30 2.71
N ASP A 197 75.90 1.99 3.03
CA ASP A 197 76.29 1.37 4.32
C ASP A 197 75.33 1.29 5.53
N SER A 198 75.42 0.10 6.17
CA SER A 198 75.12 -0.26 7.57
C SER A 198 73.71 -0.70 8.04
N GLU A 199 73.66 -2.01 8.35
CA GLU A 199 73.10 -2.72 9.53
C GLU A 199 71.65 -2.59 10.06
N ARG A 200 71.05 -3.79 10.24
CA ARG A 200 70.19 -4.32 11.33
C ARG A 200 68.95 -3.53 11.81
N ARG A 201 67.76 -4.16 11.66
CA ARG A 201 66.90 -4.73 12.76
C ARG A 201 65.47 -5.09 12.29
N SER A 202 64.99 -6.26 12.69
CA SER A 202 63.55 -6.64 12.85
C SER A 202 63.01 -6.06 14.19
N PRO A 203 61.71 -6.10 14.60
CA PRO A 203 60.54 -6.95 14.21
C PRO A 203 59.24 -6.12 13.96
N SER A 204 58.02 -6.60 13.69
CA SER A 204 57.14 -7.51 14.44
C SER A 204 55.76 -7.61 13.76
N GLN A 205 55.03 -8.67 14.09
CA GLN A 205 53.70 -9.05 13.62
C GLN A 205 52.59 -8.08 14.04
N GLY A 206 51.58 -7.90 13.18
CA GLY A 206 50.31 -7.26 13.53
C GLY A 206 49.20 -7.73 12.58
N ALA A 207 48.49 -8.78 12.97
CA ALA A 207 47.33 -9.29 12.26
C ALA A 207 46.13 -8.34 12.48
N ALA A 208 45.60 -7.76 11.41
CA ALA A 208 44.33 -7.05 11.44
C ALA A 208 43.19 -8.04 11.16
N ALA A 209 42.40 -8.32 12.20
CA ALA A 209 41.17 -9.08 12.10
C ALA A 209 40.08 -8.18 11.49
N ALA A 210 39.63 -8.51 10.28
CA ALA A 210 38.44 -7.94 9.68
C ALA A 210 37.20 -8.46 10.42
N SER A 211 36.51 -7.54 11.10
CA SER A 211 35.25 -7.78 11.79
C SER A 211 34.13 -7.88 10.77
N ALA A 212 33.71 -9.10 10.46
CA ALA A 212 32.49 -9.38 9.70
C ALA A 212 31.26 -9.02 10.55
N VAL A 213 30.68 -7.85 10.30
CA VAL A 213 29.35 -7.51 10.80
C VAL A 213 28.33 -8.22 9.90
N ALA A 214 27.76 -9.30 10.43
CA ALA A 214 26.67 -10.04 9.82
C ALA A 214 25.40 -9.17 9.80
N ASN A 215 25.19 -8.42 8.72
CA ASN A 215 23.87 -7.89 8.39
C ASN A 215 23.03 -9.05 7.83
N GLY A 216 22.23 -9.66 8.71
CA GLY A 216 21.28 -10.73 8.39
C GLY A 216 20.07 -10.26 7.59
N GLY A 217 20.28 -9.48 6.54
CA GLY A 217 19.28 -9.25 5.51
C GLY A 217 19.25 -10.47 4.61
N VAL A 218 18.16 -11.24 4.65
CA VAL A 218 17.94 -12.34 3.70
C VAL A 218 17.90 -11.71 2.30
N LYS A 219 19.01 -11.81 1.55
CA LYS A 219 19.10 -11.40 0.14
C LYS A 219 18.23 -12.35 -0.68
N LEU A 220 16.97 -11.96 -0.88
CA LEU A 220 16.08 -12.60 -1.85
C LEU A 220 16.66 -12.42 -3.26
N SER A 221 16.67 -13.50 -4.03
CA SER A 221 17.16 -13.51 -5.42
C SER A 221 16.22 -12.77 -6.36
N VAL A 222 16.74 -12.17 -7.44
CA VAL A 222 15.95 -11.39 -8.42
C VAL A 222 14.76 -12.20 -8.97
N GLU A 223 14.92 -13.51 -9.08
CA GLU A 223 13.88 -14.45 -9.51
C GLU A 223 12.76 -14.59 -8.47
N GLU A 224 13.08 -14.77 -7.18
CA GLU A 224 12.08 -14.76 -6.09
C GLU A 224 11.37 -13.40 -6.01
N TRP A 225 12.08 -12.32 -6.36
CA TRP A 225 11.49 -10.99 -6.45
C TRP A 225 10.43 -10.91 -7.55
N GLN A 226 10.75 -11.40 -8.74
CA GLN A 226 9.84 -11.34 -9.87
C GLN A 226 8.56 -12.16 -9.63
N VAL A 227 8.71 -13.35 -9.03
CA VAL A 227 7.57 -14.22 -8.68
C VAL A 227 6.58 -13.52 -7.76
N LYS A 228 7.04 -12.87 -6.67
CA LYS A 228 6.12 -12.20 -5.74
C LYS A 228 5.46 -10.95 -6.32
N VAL A 229 6.13 -10.25 -7.26
CA VAL A 229 5.50 -9.12 -7.98
C VAL A 229 4.36 -9.64 -8.84
N GLU A 230 4.57 -10.76 -9.53
CA GLU A 230 3.56 -11.41 -10.36
C GLU A 230 2.38 -11.94 -9.51
N GLU A 231 2.66 -12.60 -8.38
CA GLU A 231 1.62 -13.02 -7.42
C GLU A 231 0.80 -11.83 -6.89
N ASN A 232 1.46 -10.73 -6.51
CA ASN A 232 0.78 -9.52 -6.07
C ASN A 232 -0.06 -8.89 -7.18
N ARG A 233 0.44 -8.87 -8.42
CA ARG A 233 -0.30 -8.36 -9.59
C ARG A 233 -1.55 -9.19 -9.85
N ASP A 234 -1.43 -10.51 -9.82
CA ASP A 234 -2.53 -11.41 -10.11
C ASP A 234 -3.60 -11.34 -8.99
N SER A 235 -3.15 -11.24 -7.73
CA SER A 235 -4.03 -10.96 -6.58
C SER A 235 -4.76 -9.62 -6.69
N LEU A 236 -4.04 -8.55 -7.07
CA LEU A 236 -4.64 -7.23 -7.32
C LEU A 236 -5.70 -7.27 -8.43
N ASN A 237 -5.44 -7.97 -9.53
CA ASN A 237 -6.41 -8.12 -10.61
C ASN A 237 -7.67 -8.85 -10.13
N SER A 238 -7.52 -9.94 -9.37
CA SER A 238 -8.65 -10.66 -8.78
C SER A 238 -9.50 -9.76 -7.88
N ILE A 239 -8.87 -8.92 -7.05
CA ILE A 239 -9.61 -8.00 -6.17
C ILE A 239 -10.33 -6.91 -6.98
N VAL A 240 -9.71 -6.40 -8.04
CA VAL A 240 -10.33 -5.40 -8.92
C VAL A 240 -11.55 -5.97 -9.63
N GLU A 241 -11.49 -7.22 -10.10
CA GLU A 241 -12.65 -7.90 -10.69
C GLU A 241 -13.78 -8.03 -9.67
N GLU A 242 -13.49 -8.48 -8.43
CA GLU A 242 -14.51 -8.61 -7.39
C GLU A 242 -15.16 -7.26 -7.02
N ILE A 243 -14.37 -6.18 -6.96
CA ILE A 243 -14.92 -4.82 -6.74
C ILE A 243 -15.86 -4.43 -7.87
N ASN A 244 -15.47 -4.66 -9.12
CA ASN A 244 -16.30 -4.31 -10.28
C ASN A 244 -17.61 -5.10 -10.32
N ASP A 245 -17.57 -6.39 -9.99
CA ASP A 245 -18.77 -7.23 -9.89
C ASP A 245 -19.72 -6.70 -8.81
N LYS A 246 -19.22 -6.34 -7.62
CA LYS A 246 -20.05 -5.76 -6.54
C LYS A 246 -20.60 -4.38 -6.90
N LEU A 247 -19.85 -3.56 -7.63
CA LEU A 247 -20.35 -2.29 -8.14
C LEU A 247 -21.48 -2.51 -9.17
N ALA A 248 -21.39 -3.54 -10.01
CA ALA A 248 -22.45 -3.92 -10.93
C ALA A 248 -23.72 -4.37 -10.19
N ASP A 249 -23.58 -5.17 -9.12
CA ASP A 249 -24.71 -5.57 -8.27
C ASP A 249 -25.41 -4.35 -7.64
N ILE A 250 -24.64 -3.35 -7.18
CA ILE A 250 -25.20 -2.10 -6.63
C ILE A 250 -25.94 -1.31 -7.73
N GLN A 251 -25.40 -1.25 -8.94
CA GLN A 251 -26.07 -0.59 -10.07
C GLN A 251 -27.37 -1.30 -10.46
N GLU A 252 -27.39 -2.64 -10.45
CA GLU A 252 -28.60 -3.43 -10.66
C GLU A 252 -29.63 -3.18 -9.57
N ALA A 253 -29.21 -3.15 -8.29
CA ALA A 253 -30.09 -2.81 -7.17
C ALA A 253 -30.73 -1.44 -7.36
N ILE A 254 -29.96 -0.41 -7.72
CA ILE A 254 -30.52 0.93 -8.03
C ILE A 254 -31.55 0.86 -9.16
N ALA A 255 -31.29 0.10 -10.22
CA ALA A 255 -32.21 -0.01 -11.36
C ALA A 255 -33.54 -0.68 -10.96
N VAL A 256 -33.50 -1.71 -10.12
CA VAL A 256 -34.70 -2.40 -9.62
C VAL A 256 -35.55 -1.49 -8.72
N ILE A 257 -34.92 -0.65 -7.90
CA ILE A 257 -35.64 0.23 -6.96
C ILE A 257 -36.33 1.41 -7.67
N VAL A 258 -35.81 1.84 -8.82
CA VAL A 258 -36.32 2.99 -9.59
C VAL A 258 -37.50 2.61 -10.50
N LEU A 259 -37.71 1.32 -10.79
CA LEU A 259 -38.78 0.79 -11.66
C LEU A 259 -40.06 0.44 -10.89
#